data_AF-A0A4S4K9R9-F1
#
_entry.id   AF-A0A4S4K9R9-F1
#
_cell.length_a   1.000
_cell.length_b   1.000
_cell.length_c   1.000
_cell.angle_alpha   90.00
_cell.angle_beta   90.00
_cell.angle_gamma   90.00
#
_symmetry.space_group_name_H-M   'P 1'
#
loop_
_entity.id
_entity.type
_entity.pdbx_description
1 polymer ?
#
loop_
_entity_poly.entity_id
_entity_poly.type
_entity_poly.pdbx_seq_one_letter_code
_entity_poly.pdbx_strand_id
1 'polypeptide(L)'
;MVIRETPSTSHRQMLVGGSHVSDSLKYNHTEQYAAQKAKRQGLGLIKFIGELFKLQMLTERIMHECVKKLENLEEEEIESLCKLLTTVGALLDTQKVHAHMDVYFSRMKKLTKSPNVNSRMQFMLQDITELRERKWIPRNLAAAPTTLAVHEAAVKNQEKV
;
A
#
# COMPACT_ATOMS: atom_id res chain seq x y z
N MET A 1 -13.43 6.25 85.86
CA MET A 1 -12.36 7.01 85.20
C MET A 1 -12.87 7.47 83.84
N VAL A 2 -13.11 8.78 83.69
CA VAL A 2 -12.96 9.59 82.46
C VAL A 2 -13.53 9.06 81.11
N ILE A 3 -14.66 9.66 80.66
CA ILE A 3 -14.99 10.10 79.26
C ILE A 3 -15.18 8.98 78.17
N ARG A 4 -16.33 8.81 77.47
CA ARG A 4 -16.94 9.60 76.34
C ARG A 4 -16.12 9.51 75.01
N GLU A 5 -16.63 9.35 73.76
CA GLU A 5 -17.98 9.21 73.15
C GLU A 5 -18.01 8.40 71.83
N THR A 6 -18.99 7.49 71.68
CA THR A 6 -19.89 7.27 70.50
C THR A 6 -19.25 6.87 69.11
N PRO A 7 -19.97 6.71 67.96
CA PRO A 7 -19.90 5.46 67.19
C PRO A 7 -19.60 5.61 65.67
N SER A 8 -19.58 4.47 64.97
CA SER A 8 -19.63 4.33 63.49
C SER A 8 -18.42 4.85 62.68
N THR A 9 -17.83 3.99 61.85
CA THR A 9 -17.77 4.16 60.37
C THR A 9 -16.93 3.05 59.73
N SER A 10 -17.50 2.42 58.69
CA SER A 10 -16.85 1.73 57.56
C SER A 10 -15.44 1.14 57.76
N HIS A 11 -15.35 -0.18 57.90
CA HIS A 11 -14.12 -0.93 57.66
C HIS A 11 -14.23 -1.79 56.38
N ARG A 12 -14.29 -1.11 55.23
CA ARG A 12 -14.12 -1.75 53.90
C ARG A 12 -13.10 -0.98 53.05
N GLN A 13 -11.88 -0.88 53.54
CA GLN A 13 -10.77 -0.34 52.76
C GLN A 13 -10.28 -1.41 51.75
N MET A 14 -10.99 -1.57 50.63
CA MET A 14 -10.41 -2.26 49.46
C MET A 14 -9.37 -1.34 48.80
N LEU A 15 -8.10 -1.49 49.15
CA LEU A 15 -7.00 -0.89 48.38
C LEU A 15 -6.60 -1.82 47.22
N VAL A 16 -7.39 -1.77 46.14
CA VAL A 16 -6.98 -2.27 44.81
C VAL A 16 -7.13 -1.13 43.82
N GLY A 17 -6.17 -0.22 43.82
CA GLY A 17 -6.16 1.00 42.99
C GLY A 17 -4.74 1.40 42.64
N GLY A 18 -4.11 0.68 41.71
CA GLY A 18 -2.74 0.99 41.26
C GLY A 18 -2.24 0.14 40.08
N SER A 19 -2.60 -1.14 40.00
CA SER A 19 -2.10 -2.06 38.96
C SER A 19 -2.89 -2.04 37.64
N HIS A 20 -4.19 -1.78 37.69
CA HIS A 20 -5.06 -2.04 36.55
C HIS A 20 -4.80 -1.14 35.34
N VAL A 21 -4.43 0.13 35.58
CA VAL A 21 -4.14 1.12 34.52
C VAL A 21 -2.79 0.88 33.85
N SER A 22 -1.77 0.48 34.62
CA SER A 22 -0.43 0.21 34.09
C SER A 22 -0.39 -1.00 33.16
N ASP A 23 -1.17 -2.04 33.45
CA ASP A 23 -1.21 -3.24 32.61
C ASP A 23 -2.03 -3.02 31.34
N SER A 24 -3.12 -2.25 31.41
CA SER A 24 -3.87 -1.81 30.21
C SER A 24 -3.03 -0.93 29.27
N LEU A 25 -2.20 -0.02 29.81
CA LEU A 25 -1.27 0.79 29.01
C LEU A 25 -0.16 -0.04 28.36
N LYS A 26 0.43 -0.99 29.10
CA LYS A 26 1.43 -1.93 28.54
C LYS A 26 0.83 -2.84 27.48
N TYR A 27 -0.39 -3.34 27.69
CA TYR A 27 -1.11 -4.19 26.74
C TYR A 27 -1.38 -3.45 25.43
N ASN A 28 -1.94 -2.24 25.50
CA ASN A 28 -2.18 -1.38 24.33
C ASN A 28 -0.87 -1.08 23.56
N HIS A 29 0.21 -0.72 24.25
CA HIS A 29 1.52 -0.52 23.60
C HIS A 29 2.05 -1.79 22.93
N THR A 30 1.86 -2.97 23.55
CA THR A 30 2.31 -4.25 23.00
C THR A 30 1.48 -4.66 21.78
N GLU A 31 0.17 -4.45 21.82
CA GLU A 31 -0.75 -4.68 20.70
C GLU A 31 -0.47 -3.73 19.53
N GLN A 32 -0.29 -2.43 19.79
CA GLN A 32 0.12 -1.45 18.78
C GLN A 32 1.48 -1.77 18.18
N TYR A 33 2.45 -2.25 18.97
CA TYR A 33 3.75 -2.69 18.47
C TYR A 33 3.64 -3.96 17.60
N ALA A 34 2.81 -4.93 18.00
CA ALA A 34 2.55 -6.14 17.23
C ALA A 34 1.85 -5.80 15.90
N ALA A 35 0.85 -4.91 15.91
CA ALA A 35 0.18 -4.41 14.71
C ALA A 35 1.17 -3.70 13.77
N GLN A 36 2.00 -2.78 14.28
CA GLN A 36 3.04 -2.12 13.48
C GLN A 36 4.07 -3.11 12.91
N LYS A 37 4.43 -4.15 13.65
CA LYS A 37 5.33 -5.21 13.18
C LYS A 37 4.69 -6.02 12.03
N ALA A 38 3.42 -6.41 12.17
CA ALA A 38 2.67 -7.10 11.14
C ALA A 38 2.51 -6.24 9.87
N LYS A 39 2.19 -4.93 10.03
CA LYS A 39 2.14 -3.94 8.94
C LYS A 39 3.45 -3.86 8.16
N ARG A 40 4.60 -3.74 8.86
CA ARG A 40 5.94 -3.75 8.23
C ARG A 40 6.24 -5.06 7.51
N GLN A 41 5.81 -6.20 8.04
CA GLN A 41 5.96 -7.50 7.39
C GLN A 41 5.10 -7.62 6.12
N GLY A 42 3.89 -7.06 6.11
CA GLY A 42 3.01 -6.98 4.93
C GLY A 42 3.66 -6.24 3.76
N LEU A 43 4.27 -5.08 4.00
CA LEU A 43 5.03 -4.34 2.98
C LEU A 43 6.20 -5.15 2.39
N GLY A 44 6.89 -5.95 3.21
CA GLY A 44 7.94 -6.85 2.75
C GLY A 44 7.39 -7.99 1.89
N LEU A 45 6.30 -8.61 2.32
CA LEU A 45 5.61 -9.68 1.60
C LEU A 45 5.12 -9.22 0.21
N ILE A 46 4.54 -8.02 0.11
CA ILE A 46 4.01 -7.49 -1.16
C ILE A 46 5.13 -7.26 -2.18
N LYS A 47 6.29 -6.74 -1.73
CA LYS A 47 7.49 -6.66 -2.58
C LYS A 47 7.97 -8.04 -3.01
N PHE A 48 8.07 -8.99 -2.09
CA PHE A 48 8.52 -10.35 -2.37
C PHE A 48 7.62 -11.07 -3.37
N ILE A 49 6.30 -10.93 -3.25
CA ILE A 49 5.31 -11.43 -4.22
C ILE A 49 5.56 -10.83 -5.63
N GLY A 50 5.83 -9.53 -5.71
CA GLY A 50 6.21 -8.87 -6.97
C GLY A 50 7.49 -9.44 -7.60
N GLU A 51 8.51 -9.73 -6.80
CA GLU A 51 9.74 -10.37 -7.26
C GLU A 51 9.50 -11.81 -7.75
N LEU A 52 8.73 -12.62 -7.01
CA LEU A 52 8.36 -13.98 -7.43
C LEU A 52 7.59 -14.01 -8.74
N PHE A 53 6.70 -13.03 -8.98
CA PHE A 53 5.96 -12.94 -10.24
C PHE A 53 6.86 -12.59 -11.42
N LYS A 54 7.83 -11.67 -11.25
CA LYS A 54 8.84 -11.40 -12.30
C LYS A 54 9.64 -12.65 -12.66
N LEU A 55 9.93 -13.51 -11.68
CA LEU A 55 10.58 -14.81 -11.87
C LEU A 55 9.65 -15.92 -12.42
N GLN A 56 8.42 -15.59 -12.84
CA GLN A 56 7.41 -16.54 -13.34
C GLN A 56 7.02 -17.63 -12.33
N MET A 57 7.30 -17.43 -11.04
CA MET A 57 6.97 -18.38 -9.96
C MET A 57 5.52 -18.24 -9.45
N LEU A 58 4.82 -17.19 -9.89
CA LEU A 58 3.40 -16.94 -9.61
C LEU A 58 2.64 -16.73 -10.94
N THR A 59 1.35 -17.07 -10.95
CA THR A 59 0.49 -16.87 -12.13
C THR A 59 -0.25 -15.54 -12.06
N GLU A 60 -0.68 -15.02 -13.22
CA GLU A 60 -1.54 -13.83 -13.35
C GLU A 60 -2.74 -13.90 -12.39
N ARG A 61 -3.38 -15.08 -12.28
CA ARG A 61 -4.53 -15.32 -11.39
C ARG A 61 -4.21 -15.04 -9.91
N ILE A 62 -3.07 -15.51 -9.41
CA ILE A 62 -2.67 -15.26 -8.01
C ILE A 62 -2.38 -13.77 -7.80
N MET A 63 -1.76 -13.11 -8.77
CA MET A 63 -1.46 -11.68 -8.70
C MET A 63 -2.72 -10.81 -8.72
N HIS A 64 -3.74 -11.15 -9.52
CA HIS A 64 -5.02 -10.45 -9.50
C HIS A 64 -5.75 -10.60 -8.15
N GLU A 65 -5.67 -11.76 -7.48
CA GLU A 65 -6.18 -11.90 -6.11
C GLU A 65 -5.39 -11.06 -5.09
N CYS A 66 -4.07 -10.90 -5.26
CA CYS A 66 -3.27 -9.97 -4.46
C CYS A 66 -3.71 -8.51 -4.67
N VAL A 67 -3.86 -8.06 -5.92
CA VAL A 67 -4.33 -6.70 -6.25
C VAL A 67 -5.73 -6.45 -5.69
N LYS A 68 -6.66 -7.41 -5.86
CA LYS A 68 -8.03 -7.36 -5.35
C LYS A 68 -8.11 -7.24 -3.82
N LYS A 69 -7.17 -7.84 -3.09
CA LYS A 69 -7.08 -7.67 -1.63
C LYS A 69 -6.63 -6.26 -1.23
N LEU A 70 -5.72 -5.65 -1.98
CA LEU A 70 -5.15 -4.34 -1.65
C LEU A 70 -6.06 -3.16 -2.00
N GLU A 71 -6.93 -3.26 -3.01
CA GLU A 71 -7.85 -2.16 -3.39
C GLU A 71 -8.97 -1.85 -2.36
N ASN A 72 -9.16 -2.69 -1.35
CA ASN A 72 -10.26 -2.61 -0.39
C ASN A 72 -9.87 -2.05 1.00
N LEU A 73 -8.60 -1.70 1.20
CA LEU A 73 -8.01 -1.48 2.51
C LEU A 73 -7.53 -0.02 2.70
N GLU A 74 -6.85 0.25 3.82
CA GLU A 74 -6.53 1.59 4.31
C GLU A 74 -5.41 2.28 3.50
N GLU A 75 -4.92 3.43 4.00
CA GLU A 75 -3.89 4.22 3.33
C GLU A 75 -2.58 3.47 3.09
N GLU A 76 -2.21 2.54 3.99
CA GLU A 76 -0.99 1.73 3.86
C GLU A 76 -1.07 0.74 2.70
N GLU A 77 -2.26 0.24 2.40
CA GLU A 77 -2.52 -0.67 1.30
C GLU A 77 -2.65 0.06 -0.04
N ILE A 78 -3.07 1.32 -0.07
CA ILE A 78 -2.90 2.19 -1.23
C ILE A 78 -1.41 2.35 -1.57
N GLU A 79 -0.56 2.65 -0.58
CA GLU A 79 0.89 2.76 -0.80
C GLU A 79 1.49 1.43 -1.29
N SER A 80 1.00 0.30 -0.77
CA SER A 80 1.42 -1.04 -1.15
C SER A 80 0.99 -1.44 -2.57
N LEU A 81 -0.26 -1.15 -2.93
CA LEU A 81 -0.85 -1.40 -4.25
C LEU A 81 -0.08 -0.66 -5.34
N CYS A 82 0.19 0.63 -5.13
CA CYS A 82 0.92 1.44 -6.09
C CYS A 82 2.37 0.93 -6.28
N LYS A 83 3.05 0.52 -5.21
CA LYS A 83 4.39 -0.10 -5.29
C LYS A 83 4.38 -1.41 -6.06
N LEU A 84 3.40 -2.29 -5.79
CA LEU A 84 3.23 -3.55 -6.52
C LEU A 84 3.01 -3.29 -8.01
N LEU A 85 2.03 -2.45 -8.37
CA LEU A 85 1.73 -2.11 -9.75
C LEU A 85 2.90 -1.38 -10.46
N THR A 86 3.70 -0.60 -9.74
CA THR A 86 4.93 0.00 -10.30
C THR A 86 5.94 -1.07 -10.72
N THR A 87 6.05 -2.18 -9.97
CA THR A 87 7.01 -3.27 -10.25
C THR A 87 6.51 -4.27 -11.29
N VAL A 88 5.22 -4.61 -11.28
CA VAL A 88 4.66 -5.71 -12.08
C VAL A 88 3.52 -5.32 -13.02
N GLY A 89 3.06 -4.07 -13.03
CA GLY A 89 1.88 -3.65 -13.77
C GLY A 89 1.97 -3.91 -15.28
N ALA A 90 3.12 -3.63 -15.89
CA ALA A 90 3.39 -3.94 -17.30
C ALA A 90 3.27 -5.43 -17.66
N LEU A 91 3.57 -6.32 -16.71
CA LEU A 91 3.47 -7.77 -16.86
C LEU A 91 2.06 -8.30 -16.57
N LEU A 92 1.24 -7.55 -15.82
CA LEU A 92 -0.15 -7.91 -15.49
C LEU A 92 -1.18 -7.32 -16.45
N ASP A 93 -0.86 -6.23 -17.15
CA ASP A 93 -1.79 -5.54 -18.05
C ASP A 93 -1.80 -6.16 -19.46
N THR A 94 -1.97 -7.48 -19.54
CA THR A 94 -2.01 -8.23 -20.80
C THR A 94 -3.41 -8.18 -21.41
N GLN A 95 -3.51 -8.26 -22.75
CA GLN A 95 -4.80 -8.15 -23.46
C GLN A 95 -5.85 -9.17 -22.98
N LYS A 96 -5.41 -10.33 -22.47
CA LYS A 96 -6.26 -11.42 -21.98
C LYS A 96 -6.99 -11.07 -20.67
N VAL A 97 -6.42 -10.20 -19.85
CA VAL A 97 -6.92 -9.85 -18.51
C VAL A 97 -7.10 -8.34 -18.29
N HIS A 98 -6.95 -7.53 -19.35
CA HIS A 98 -7.06 -6.07 -19.33
C HIS A 98 -8.32 -5.55 -18.62
N ALA A 99 -9.46 -6.24 -18.79
CA ALA A 99 -10.71 -5.90 -18.13
C ALA A 99 -10.63 -5.92 -16.58
N HIS A 100 -9.80 -6.78 -15.98
CA HIS A 100 -9.56 -6.74 -14.53
C HIS A 100 -8.78 -5.48 -14.14
N MET A 101 -7.76 -5.12 -14.92
CA MET A 101 -6.98 -3.90 -14.71
C MET A 101 -7.85 -2.65 -14.89
N ASP A 102 -8.79 -2.63 -15.83
CA ASP A 102 -9.75 -1.54 -15.99
C ASP A 102 -10.66 -1.35 -14.78
N VAL A 103 -11.11 -2.44 -14.14
CA VAL A 103 -11.88 -2.38 -12.89
C VAL A 103 -11.04 -1.76 -11.77
N TYR A 104 -9.81 -2.24 -11.56
CA TYR A 104 -8.92 -1.71 -10.52
C TYR A 104 -8.62 -0.22 -10.74
N PHE A 105 -8.25 0.18 -11.96
CA PHE A 105 -7.92 1.57 -12.26
C PHE A 105 -9.15 2.48 -12.28
N SER A 106 -10.34 1.97 -12.62
CA SER A 106 -11.62 2.70 -12.46
C SER A 106 -11.91 3.00 -10.97
N ARG A 107 -11.63 2.06 -10.08
CA ARG A 107 -11.73 2.25 -8.63
C ARG A 107 -10.68 3.23 -8.10
N MET A 108 -9.42 3.10 -8.52
CA MET A 108 -8.34 4.01 -8.15
C MET A 108 -8.63 5.46 -8.59
N LYS A 109 -9.18 5.67 -9.79
CA LYS A 109 -9.65 6.98 -10.30
C LYS A 109 -10.81 7.60 -9.50
N LYS A 110 -11.54 6.83 -8.70
CA LYS A 110 -12.53 7.37 -7.74
C LYS A 110 -11.85 7.79 -6.44
N LEU A 111 -10.87 7.01 -5.97
CA LEU A 111 -10.12 7.29 -4.75
C LEU A 111 -9.25 8.55 -4.87
N THR A 112 -8.71 8.90 -6.04
CA THR A 112 -7.98 10.17 -6.27
C THR A 112 -8.82 11.42 -6.00
N LYS A 113 -10.16 11.31 -6.01
CA LYS A 113 -11.10 12.41 -5.73
C LYS A 113 -11.85 12.24 -4.41
N SER A 114 -11.52 11.21 -3.63
CA SER A 114 -12.21 10.90 -2.37
C SER A 114 -11.68 11.78 -1.24
N PRO A 115 -12.54 12.50 -0.49
CA PRO A 115 -12.11 13.26 0.68
C PRO A 115 -11.63 12.37 1.84
N ASN A 116 -11.92 11.07 1.79
CA ASN A 116 -11.51 10.08 2.79
C ASN A 116 -10.09 9.52 2.55
N VAL A 117 -9.36 10.05 1.57
CA VAL A 117 -7.99 9.63 1.22
C VAL A 117 -7.10 10.86 1.28
N ASN A 118 -6.01 10.83 2.06
CA ASN A 118 -5.13 12.00 2.15
C ASN A 118 -4.48 12.35 0.80
N SER A 119 -4.08 13.60 0.63
CA SER A 119 -3.54 14.10 -0.66
C SER A 119 -2.28 13.37 -1.14
N ARG A 120 -1.41 12.89 -0.25
CA ARG A 120 -0.22 12.09 -0.65
C ARG A 120 -0.65 10.77 -1.29
N MET A 121 -1.67 10.10 -0.75
CA MET A 121 -2.23 8.88 -1.33
C MET A 121 -2.99 9.17 -2.63
N GLN A 122 -3.73 10.29 -2.71
CA GLN A 122 -4.37 10.73 -3.96
C GLN A 122 -3.33 10.97 -5.08
N PHE A 123 -2.21 11.65 -4.80
CA PHE A 123 -1.14 11.85 -5.77
C PHE A 123 -0.48 10.54 -6.20
N MET A 124 -0.19 9.62 -5.26
CA MET A 124 0.32 8.28 -5.61
C MET A 124 -0.62 7.50 -6.54
N LEU A 125 -1.94 7.55 -6.27
CA LEU A 125 -2.96 6.94 -7.11
C LEU A 125 -3.07 7.60 -8.50
N GLN A 126 -2.81 8.91 -8.59
CA GLN A 126 -2.74 9.62 -9.86
C GLN A 126 -1.48 9.22 -10.66
N ASP A 127 -0.29 9.23 -10.04
CA ASP A 127 0.97 8.88 -10.72
C ASP A 127 0.94 7.47 -11.32
N ILE A 128 0.41 6.47 -10.58
CA ILE A 128 0.28 5.10 -11.10
C ILE A 128 -0.79 4.99 -12.20
N THR A 129 -1.86 5.78 -12.12
CA THR A 129 -2.90 5.88 -13.16
C THR A 129 -2.32 6.43 -14.47
N GLU A 130 -1.59 7.54 -14.39
CA GLU A 130 -0.91 8.11 -15.55
C GLU A 130 0.22 7.20 -16.06
N LEU A 131 0.86 6.39 -15.21
CA LEU A 131 1.85 5.39 -15.66
C LEU A 131 1.19 4.33 -16.55
N ARG A 132 0.01 3.83 -16.17
CA ARG A 132 -0.77 2.90 -17.02
C ARG A 132 -1.22 3.55 -18.32
N GLU A 133 -1.70 4.79 -18.29
CA GLU A 133 -2.10 5.54 -19.48
C GLU A 133 -0.92 5.77 -20.44
N ARG A 134 0.29 5.93 -19.91
CA ARG A 134 1.57 5.94 -20.65
C ARG A 134 2.06 4.53 -21.05
N LYS A 135 1.19 3.52 -21.07
CA LYS A 135 1.50 2.11 -21.38
C LYS A 135 2.68 1.56 -20.55
N TRP A 136 2.71 1.92 -19.28
CA TRP A 136 3.75 1.55 -18.31
C TRP A 136 5.16 2.09 -18.62
N ILE A 137 5.28 3.12 -19.47
CA ILE A 137 6.56 3.77 -19.76
C ILE A 137 6.87 4.83 -18.69
N PRO A 138 7.97 4.69 -17.93
CA PRO A 138 8.41 5.67 -16.94
C PRO A 138 8.69 7.07 -17.53
N ARG A 139 8.38 8.13 -16.77
CA ARG A 139 8.48 9.53 -17.23
C ARG A 139 9.89 9.94 -17.67
N ASN A 140 10.93 9.37 -17.05
CA ASN A 140 12.34 9.58 -17.41
C ASN A 140 12.76 8.89 -18.73
N LEU A 141 12.09 7.81 -19.12
CA LEU A 141 12.30 7.18 -20.43
C LEU A 141 11.45 7.82 -21.53
N ALA A 142 10.23 8.27 -21.19
CA ALA A 142 9.36 9.02 -22.11
C ALA A 142 9.90 10.41 -22.48
N ALA A 143 10.73 11.02 -21.63
CA ALA A 143 11.36 12.33 -21.84
C ALA A 143 12.78 12.25 -22.43
N ALA A 144 13.29 11.06 -22.74
CA ALA A 144 14.54 10.93 -23.48
C ALA A 144 14.33 11.50 -24.89
N PRO A 145 15.21 12.40 -25.38
CA PRO A 145 15.10 12.91 -26.74
C PRO A 145 15.24 11.75 -27.74
N THR A 146 14.51 11.82 -28.85
CA THR A 146 14.36 10.76 -29.87
C THR A 146 15.63 10.47 -30.69
N THR A 147 16.81 10.76 -30.17
CA THR A 147 18.11 10.68 -30.87
C THR A 147 18.46 9.29 -31.39
N LEU A 148 18.02 8.22 -30.72
CA LEU A 148 18.21 6.84 -31.20
C LEU A 148 17.41 6.53 -32.48
N ALA A 149 16.29 7.21 -32.74
CA ALA A 149 15.49 7.00 -33.96
C ALA A 149 16.00 7.78 -35.17
N VAL A 150 16.84 8.81 -34.97
CA VAL A 150 17.34 9.66 -36.06
C VAL A 150 18.51 9.01 -36.81
N HIS A 151 19.34 8.21 -36.11
CA HIS A 151 20.56 7.67 -36.71
C HIS A 151 20.32 6.46 -37.65
N GLU A 152 19.29 5.64 -37.40
CA GLU A 152 18.93 4.53 -38.32
C GLU A 152 18.30 5.03 -39.64
N ALA A 153 17.58 6.15 -39.60
CA ALA A 153 16.97 6.75 -40.78
C ALA A 153 18.01 7.34 -41.76
N ALA A 154 19.17 7.78 -41.24
CA ALA A 154 20.25 8.33 -42.05
C ALA A 154 20.99 7.24 -42.87
N VAL A 155 21.21 6.06 -42.28
CA VAL A 155 22.00 4.98 -42.92
C VAL A 155 21.26 4.37 -44.12
N LYS A 156 19.94 4.14 -44.01
CA LYS A 156 19.15 3.52 -45.09
C LYS A 156 18.96 4.37 -46.35
N ASN A 157 19.32 5.65 -46.33
CA ASN A 157 19.28 6.52 -47.51
C ASN A 157 20.62 6.64 -48.25
N GLN A 158 21.71 6.05 -47.75
CA GLN A 158 23.01 6.03 -48.44
C GLN A 158 23.28 4.75 -49.26
N GLU A 159 22.48 3.69 -49.09
CA GLU A 159 22.60 2.43 -49.85
C GLU A 159 21.68 2.35 -51.10
N LYS A 160 21.18 3.50 -51.59
CA LYS A 160 20.24 3.58 -52.73
C LYS A 160 20.61 4.63 -53.78
N VAL A 161 21.90 4.93 -53.94
CA VAL A 161 22.45 5.77 -55.02
C VAL A 161 23.63 5.05 -55.67
#